data_AF-A0A2W4YSB3-F1
#
_entry.id   AF-A0A2W4YSB3-F1
#
_cell.length_a   1.000
_cell.length_b   1.000
_cell.length_c   1.000
_cell.angle_alpha   90.00
_cell.angle_beta   90.00
_cell.angle_gamma   90.00
#
_symmetry.space_group_name_H-M   'P 1'
#
loop_
_entity.id
_entity.type
_entity.pdbx_description
1 polymer ?
#
loop_
_entity_poly.entity_id
_entity_poly.type
_entity_poly.pdbx_seq_one_letter_code
_entity_poly.pdbx_strand_id
1 'polypeptide(L)'
;VEMAFAMQVRLQQLMRDCARPSQNRNYKNNYSDQIAVHIFQRSPHLAKGRNSRTQRLVERLCKAKQIHVHTNQSVCEVTADAVRCESGLVVPCDRTFWVTNASAPPWLKESGLALTDNGFLAVRDTLQSCSHANVFAAGDVATMVNHPRPKAGVFAVRQGPPLYENLKRQVSGRPLKPFQPQRRYLNIIDTDRESAIASWGPFAIHAKWCRAWKNRIDQKFMATFSDFPNMETDADADANGTALTHSRTKQPHMHCAGCGSKIGASVLSQVLERVRSEAPSDAEWPDRAAVLAGLDAPDDAAIVQVPNGKLLVHTVDHFSALVDDPFIFGQICVNHCLSDLFAMGATSHNVLASATIPYGSDAKQAETLYQLLSGAMLALAEAQTFLVGGHTTEGPQLSLGFACNGWIEPDQIWRKSGMVTGQSLILTKALGTGTLFAADQQKQAKGRWIEAAVESMLRSNRLAADCLRQWGATACTDVTGFGLAGHLLEMMRASGVSIVLDLNQISLLPGAAHSLGNGWLSSLHQRNVESAIASIQPQNSASYLSLSPLPQFQILFDPQTSGGLLASIPVAHTDQCLSALHRIGYTQSRCIGTVDAPADRPVVAVKPTTIAG
;
A
#
# COMPACT_ATOMS: atom_id res chain seq x y z
N VAL A 1 -23.72 7.77 24.82
CA VAL A 1 -23.73 7.20 26.19
C VAL A 1 -22.44 6.45 26.47
N GLU A 2 -22.17 5.32 25.81
CA GLU A 2 -20.94 4.53 26.03
C GLU A 2 -19.66 5.36 25.88
N MET A 3 -19.59 6.17 24.81
CA MET A 3 -18.49 7.11 24.60
C MET A 3 -18.34 8.11 25.75
N ALA A 4 -19.44 8.64 26.29
CA ALA A 4 -19.41 9.58 27.41
C ALA A 4 -18.87 8.91 28.69
N PHE A 5 -19.28 7.67 28.98
CA PHE A 5 -18.73 6.88 30.08
C PHE A 5 -17.22 6.62 29.90
N ALA A 6 -16.80 6.21 28.70
CA ALA A 6 -15.40 5.94 28.40
C ALA A 6 -14.53 7.21 28.48
N MET A 7 -14.99 8.32 27.89
CA MET A 7 -14.30 9.61 27.91
C MET A 7 -14.11 10.10 29.34
N GLN A 8 -15.17 10.09 30.14
CA GLN A 8 -15.09 10.56 31.52
C GLN A 8 -14.05 9.77 32.32
N VAL A 9 -14.08 8.44 32.25
CA VAL A 9 -13.12 7.58 32.95
C VAL A 9 -11.69 7.83 32.45
N ARG A 10 -11.49 7.98 31.14
CA ARG A 10 -10.16 8.20 30.55
C ARG A 10 -9.60 9.57 30.90
N LEU A 11 -10.40 10.63 30.79
CA LEU A 11 -9.97 12.00 31.10
C LEU A 11 -9.69 12.17 32.59
N GLN A 12 -10.53 11.63 33.48
CA GLN A 12 -10.26 11.60 34.92
C GLN A 12 -8.98 10.82 35.27
N GLN A 13 -8.66 9.76 34.52
CA GLN A 13 -7.39 9.04 34.70
C GLN A 13 -6.21 9.90 34.22
N LEU A 14 -6.29 10.47 33.02
CA LEU A 14 -5.23 11.33 32.47
C LEU A 14 -4.94 12.52 33.39
N MET A 15 -5.98 13.19 33.92
CA MET A 15 -5.80 14.26 34.89
C MET A 15 -5.12 13.78 36.18
N ARG A 16 -5.48 12.59 36.69
CA ARG A 16 -4.80 12.00 37.86
C ARG A 16 -3.34 11.63 37.57
N ASP A 17 -3.05 11.13 36.37
CA ASP A 17 -1.70 10.77 35.94
C ASP A 17 -0.83 12.03 35.77
N CYS A 18 -1.40 13.13 35.24
CA CYS A 18 -0.75 14.44 35.17
C CYS A 18 -0.57 15.10 36.55
N ALA A 19 -1.32 14.67 37.58
CA ALA A 19 -1.36 15.31 38.90
C ALA A 19 -0.45 14.69 39.98
N ARG A 20 0.52 13.83 39.67
CA ARG A 20 1.52 13.31 40.66
C ARG A 20 2.96 13.69 40.30
N PRO A 21 3.83 14.01 41.28
CA PRO A 21 3.70 15.08 42.27
C PRO A 21 4.89 16.05 42.21
N SER A 22 4.67 17.33 41.89
CA SER A 22 5.57 18.39 42.35
C SER A 22 5.33 18.58 43.86
N GLN A 23 6.42 18.61 44.63
CA GLN A 23 6.48 18.73 46.07
C GLN A 23 5.54 19.82 46.65
N ASN A 24 4.34 19.46 47.12
CA ASN A 24 3.69 20.13 48.24
C ASN A 24 2.45 19.34 48.72
N ARG A 25 2.50 18.88 49.96
CA ARG A 25 1.59 17.87 50.53
C ARG A 25 0.24 18.42 51.06
N ASN A 26 -0.14 19.67 50.75
CA ASN A 26 -1.24 20.35 51.45
C ASN A 26 -2.47 20.79 50.63
N TYR A 27 -2.64 20.36 49.37
CA TYR A 27 -3.88 20.62 48.62
C TYR A 27 -4.52 19.31 48.12
N LYS A 28 -5.62 18.91 48.76
CA LYS A 28 -6.58 17.95 48.18
C LYS A 28 -7.35 18.66 47.05
N ASN A 29 -6.71 18.86 45.89
CA ASN A 29 -7.45 19.31 44.71
C ASN A 29 -8.32 18.16 44.20
N ASN A 30 -9.63 18.33 44.32
CA ASN A 30 -10.62 17.40 43.79
C ASN A 30 -10.74 17.65 42.28
N TYR A 31 -9.79 17.12 41.49
CA TYR A 31 -9.75 17.28 40.03
C TYR A 31 -11.01 16.74 39.30
N SER A 32 -11.88 16.00 40.00
CA SER A 32 -13.19 15.57 39.48
C SER A 32 -14.08 16.73 39.04
N ASP A 33 -13.90 17.91 39.63
CA ASP A 33 -14.81 19.05 39.44
C ASP A 33 -14.45 19.90 38.20
N GLN A 34 -13.36 19.56 37.49
CA GLN A 34 -12.88 20.29 36.31
C GLN A 34 -13.35 19.71 34.97
N ILE A 35 -13.99 18.53 34.94
CA ILE A 35 -14.51 17.94 33.71
C ILE A 35 -16.03 17.77 33.83
N ALA A 36 -16.77 18.58 33.08
CA ALA A 36 -18.20 18.40 32.88
C ALA A 36 -18.47 17.66 31.56
N VAL A 37 -19.24 16.57 31.62
CA VAL A 37 -19.68 15.84 30.41
C VAL A 37 -21.17 16.05 30.24
N HIS A 38 -21.57 16.57 29.08
CA HIS A 38 -22.95 16.80 28.71
C HIS A 38 -23.40 15.82 27.62
N ILE A 39 -24.61 15.27 27.75
CA ILE A 39 -25.27 14.45 26.72
C ILE A 39 -26.57 15.14 26.35
N PHE A 40 -26.71 15.47 25.06
CA PHE A 40 -27.93 16.05 24.49
C PHE A 40 -28.72 14.95 23.77
N GLN A 41 -30.03 14.89 24.01
CA GLN A 41 -30.89 13.86 23.44
C GLN A 41 -32.28 14.42 23.12
N ARG A 42 -32.73 14.23 21.87
CA ARG A 42 -34.08 14.66 21.44
C ARG A 42 -35.23 13.90 22.11
N SER A 43 -34.99 12.67 22.57
CA SER A 43 -36.01 11.85 23.24
C SER A 43 -36.07 12.08 24.75
N PRO A 44 -37.20 11.75 25.40
CA PRO A 44 -37.37 11.89 26.85
C PRO A 44 -36.45 10.98 27.68
N HIS A 45 -35.98 9.88 27.07
CA HIS A 45 -35.07 8.91 27.71
C HIS A 45 -33.80 8.70 26.90
N LEU A 46 -32.72 8.35 27.59
CA LEU A 46 -31.49 7.85 26.97
C LEU A 46 -31.69 6.43 26.43
N ALA A 47 -30.82 6.02 25.50
CA ALA A 47 -30.85 4.68 24.91
C ALA A 47 -32.22 4.30 24.29
N LYS A 48 -32.84 5.25 23.56
CA LYS A 48 -34.09 5.02 22.81
C LYS A 48 -34.00 3.75 21.95
N GLY A 49 -35.03 2.92 21.99
CA GLY A 49 -35.06 1.61 21.32
C GLY A 49 -34.56 0.45 22.17
N ARG A 50 -34.09 0.70 23.41
CA ARG A 50 -33.78 -0.33 24.40
C ARG A 50 -34.95 -0.55 25.37
N ASN A 51 -34.92 -1.67 26.10
CA ASN A 51 -35.91 -1.95 27.13
C ASN A 51 -35.82 -0.93 28.28
N SER A 52 -36.92 -0.78 29.02
CA SER A 52 -37.03 0.22 30.11
C SER A 52 -36.02 0.00 31.24
N ARG A 53 -35.62 -1.25 31.52
CA ARG A 53 -34.59 -1.54 32.53
C ARG A 53 -33.23 -0.99 32.13
N THR A 54 -32.82 -1.17 30.87
CA THR A 54 -31.58 -0.61 30.33
C THR A 54 -31.59 0.91 30.39
N GLN A 55 -32.68 1.55 29.98
CA GLN A 55 -32.80 3.02 30.02
C GLN A 55 -32.62 3.55 31.44
N ARG A 56 -33.32 2.96 32.42
CA ARG A 56 -33.19 3.33 33.85
C ARG A 56 -31.78 3.11 34.40
N LEU A 57 -31.12 2.01 34.03
CA LEU A 57 -29.74 1.73 34.46
C LEU A 57 -28.78 2.78 33.89
N VAL A 58 -28.89 3.11 32.61
CA VAL A 58 -28.08 4.13 31.96
C VAL A 58 -28.28 5.50 32.62
N GLU A 59 -29.53 5.93 32.82
CA GLU A 59 -29.84 7.21 33.46
C GLU A 59 -29.34 7.27 34.90
N ARG A 60 -29.47 6.17 35.66
CA ARG A 60 -28.93 6.05 37.02
C ARG A 60 -27.40 6.19 37.03
N LEU A 61 -26.71 5.56 36.08
CA LEU A 61 -25.26 5.63 35.98
C LEU A 61 -24.77 7.01 35.53
N CYS A 62 -25.48 7.67 34.61
CA CYS A 62 -25.19 9.06 34.27
C CYS A 62 -25.28 9.96 35.51
N LYS A 63 -26.33 9.82 36.33
CA LYS A 63 -26.47 10.56 37.59
C LYS A 63 -25.35 10.23 38.58
N ALA A 64 -25.06 8.94 38.80
CA ALA A 64 -24.01 8.51 39.72
C ALA A 64 -22.61 8.99 39.31
N LYS A 65 -22.38 9.13 38.00
CA LYS A 65 -21.14 9.66 37.44
C LYS A 65 -21.19 11.17 37.18
N GLN A 66 -22.21 11.91 37.63
CA GLN A 66 -22.32 13.36 37.42
C GLN A 66 -22.26 13.78 35.93
N ILE A 67 -22.74 12.94 35.02
CA ILE A 67 -22.92 13.31 33.60
C ILE A 67 -24.24 14.07 33.47
N HIS A 68 -24.17 15.28 32.93
CA HIS A 68 -25.34 16.13 32.70
C HIS A 68 -26.11 15.63 31.47
N VAL A 69 -27.36 15.22 31.67
CA VAL A 69 -28.20 14.71 30.59
C VAL A 69 -29.31 15.70 30.29
N HIS A 70 -29.33 16.19 29.07
CA HIS A 70 -30.31 17.14 28.57
C HIS A 70 -31.27 16.41 27.62
N THR A 71 -32.43 15.97 28.12
CA THR A 71 -33.46 15.25 27.34
C THR A 71 -34.47 16.22 26.74
N ASN A 72 -35.19 15.77 25.70
CA ASN A 72 -36.10 16.61 24.90
C ASN A 72 -35.41 17.84 24.30
N GLN A 73 -34.11 17.75 24.03
CA GLN A 73 -33.32 18.81 23.42
C GLN A 73 -32.90 18.41 22.02
N SER A 74 -33.41 19.14 21.02
CA SER A 74 -32.90 19.10 19.65
C SER A 74 -31.79 20.13 19.50
N VAL A 75 -30.58 19.70 19.17
CA VAL A 75 -29.47 20.62 18.87
C VAL A 75 -29.70 21.23 17.49
N CYS A 76 -29.73 22.56 17.40
CA CYS A 76 -29.89 23.29 16.13
C CYS A 76 -28.59 23.95 15.65
N GLU A 77 -27.67 24.26 16.57
CA GLU A 77 -26.39 24.90 16.24
C GLU A 77 -25.28 24.42 17.19
N VAL A 78 -24.09 24.18 16.64
CA VAL A 78 -22.86 23.92 17.40
C VAL A 78 -21.80 24.92 16.94
N THR A 79 -21.31 25.70 17.89
CA THR A 79 -20.24 26.67 17.72
C THR A 79 -18.93 26.12 18.29
N ALA A 80 -17.84 26.88 18.19
CA ALA A 80 -16.54 26.46 18.72
C ALA A 80 -16.54 26.28 20.26
N ASP A 81 -17.44 26.99 20.95
CA ASP A 81 -17.46 27.14 22.41
C ASP A 81 -18.83 26.83 23.05
N ALA A 82 -19.89 26.55 22.26
CA ALA A 82 -21.21 26.25 22.80
C ALA A 82 -22.09 25.36 21.91
N VAL A 83 -23.04 24.67 22.55
CA VAL A 83 -24.13 23.91 21.93
C VAL A 83 -25.45 24.64 22.18
N ARG A 84 -26.23 24.90 21.13
CA ARG A 84 -27.54 25.54 21.20
C ARG A 84 -28.65 24.59 20.78
N CYS A 85 -29.74 24.60 21.53
CA CYS A 85 -30.91 23.76 21.28
C CYS A 85 -32.11 24.58 20.85
N GLU A 86 -33.03 23.96 20.10
CA GLU A 86 -34.29 24.59 19.63
C GLU A 86 -35.15 25.14 20.77
N SER A 87 -35.02 24.59 21.99
CA SER A 87 -35.71 25.08 23.18
C SER A 87 -35.22 26.43 23.69
N GLY A 88 -34.12 26.95 23.14
CA GLY A 88 -33.38 28.11 23.66
C GLY A 88 -32.28 27.75 24.67
N LEU A 89 -32.14 26.49 25.06
CA LEU A 89 -31.04 26.04 25.93
C LEU A 89 -29.67 26.24 25.23
N VAL A 90 -28.78 26.98 25.89
CA VAL A 90 -27.39 27.16 25.46
C VAL A 90 -26.47 26.61 26.54
N VAL A 91 -25.55 25.73 26.16
CA VAL A 91 -24.59 25.12 27.08
C VAL A 91 -23.17 25.36 26.54
N PRO A 92 -22.31 26.08 27.28
CA PRO A 92 -20.90 26.22 26.95
C PRO A 92 -20.22 24.84 26.91
N CYS A 93 -19.44 24.57 25.87
CA CYS A 93 -18.75 23.31 25.65
C CYS A 93 -17.42 23.57 24.92
N ASP A 94 -16.29 23.24 25.55
CA ASP A 94 -14.97 23.42 24.93
C ASP A 94 -14.73 22.48 23.74
N ARG A 95 -15.35 21.30 23.76
CA ARG A 95 -15.25 20.28 22.73
C ARG A 95 -16.57 19.55 22.56
N THR A 96 -17.02 19.43 21.31
CA THR A 96 -18.28 18.78 20.97
C THR A 96 -18.03 17.60 20.03
N PHE A 97 -18.64 16.45 20.35
CA PHE A 97 -18.55 15.24 19.53
C PHE A 97 -19.94 14.87 19.02
N TRP A 98 -20.11 14.87 17.70
CA TRP A 98 -21.35 14.43 17.06
C TRP A 98 -21.41 12.90 17.00
N VAL A 99 -22.40 12.31 17.68
CA VAL A 99 -22.64 10.86 17.68
C VAL A 99 -24.01 10.60 17.07
N THR A 100 -24.05 10.51 15.75
CA THR A 100 -25.29 10.30 14.98
C THR A 100 -25.53 8.82 14.66
N ASN A 101 -26.75 8.50 14.25
CA ASN A 101 -27.05 7.18 13.68
C ASN A 101 -26.42 7.05 12.29
N ALA A 102 -26.31 5.81 11.79
CA ALA A 102 -25.95 5.55 10.40
C ALA A 102 -26.94 6.25 9.46
N SER A 103 -26.42 6.92 8.43
CA SER A 103 -27.17 7.47 7.31
C SER A 103 -26.78 6.74 6.03
N ALA A 104 -27.70 6.70 5.08
CA ALA A 104 -27.38 6.15 3.77
C ALA A 104 -26.39 7.07 3.02
N PRO A 105 -25.38 6.52 2.33
CA PRO A 105 -24.51 7.30 1.47
C PRO A 105 -25.31 8.09 0.42
N PRO A 106 -25.06 9.40 0.24
CA PRO A 106 -25.85 10.24 -0.67
C PRO A 106 -25.90 9.73 -2.12
N TRP A 107 -24.78 9.19 -2.61
CA TRP A 107 -24.63 8.70 -3.99
C TRP A 107 -25.59 7.56 -4.35
N LEU A 108 -26.16 6.84 -3.37
CA LEU A 108 -27.14 5.79 -3.64
C LEU A 108 -28.38 6.34 -4.36
N LYS A 109 -28.77 7.59 -4.10
CA LYS A 109 -29.92 8.22 -4.76
C LYS A 109 -29.74 8.35 -6.28
N GLU A 110 -28.50 8.43 -6.73
CA GLU A 110 -28.12 8.57 -8.14
C GLU A 110 -27.87 7.22 -8.81
N SER A 111 -27.84 6.13 -8.04
CA SER A 111 -27.46 4.80 -8.53
C SER A 111 -28.55 4.07 -9.34
N GLY A 112 -29.79 4.56 -9.33
CA GLY A 112 -30.96 3.86 -9.91
C GLY A 112 -31.39 2.60 -9.16
N LEU A 113 -30.72 2.24 -8.05
CA LEU A 113 -31.11 1.11 -7.20
C LEU A 113 -32.38 1.46 -6.41
N ALA A 114 -33.24 0.46 -6.19
CA ALA A 114 -34.37 0.59 -5.28
C ALA A 114 -33.86 0.91 -3.86
N LEU A 115 -34.31 2.04 -3.32
CA LEU A 115 -33.99 2.48 -1.97
C LEU A 115 -35.24 2.45 -1.09
N THR A 116 -35.05 2.40 0.22
CA THR A 116 -36.11 2.69 1.19
C THR A 116 -36.29 4.21 1.34
N ASP A 117 -37.38 4.64 1.99
CA ASP A 117 -37.66 6.06 2.23
C ASP A 117 -36.52 6.81 2.95
N ASN A 118 -35.71 6.07 3.73
CA ASN A 118 -34.55 6.62 4.44
C ASN A 118 -33.25 6.56 3.61
N GLY A 119 -33.33 6.25 2.32
CA GLY A 119 -32.21 6.25 1.36
C GLY A 119 -31.34 4.99 1.36
N PHE A 120 -31.62 4.00 2.21
CA PHE A 120 -30.82 2.75 2.24
C PHE A 120 -31.22 1.81 1.10
N LEU A 121 -30.28 1.01 0.61
CA LEU A 121 -30.55 0.05 -0.46
C LEU A 121 -31.58 -1.00 0.00
N ALA A 122 -32.68 -1.14 -0.73
CA ALA A 122 -33.75 -2.10 -0.43
C ALA A 122 -33.38 -3.49 -0.96
N VAL A 123 -33.27 -4.47 -0.06
CA VAL A 123 -32.93 -5.85 -0.41
C VAL A 123 -34.02 -6.85 -0.01
N ARG A 124 -34.09 -7.94 -0.76
CA ARG A 124 -34.93 -9.12 -0.51
C ARG A 124 -34.33 -9.98 0.59
N ASP A 125 -35.03 -11.06 0.95
CA ASP A 125 -34.56 -12.01 1.97
C ASP A 125 -33.28 -12.76 1.55
N THR A 126 -32.95 -12.77 0.26
CA THR A 126 -31.71 -13.31 -0.30
C THR A 126 -30.54 -12.31 -0.30
N LEU A 127 -30.74 -11.10 0.25
CA LEU A 127 -29.80 -9.96 0.20
C LEU A 127 -29.57 -9.38 -1.21
N GLN A 128 -30.37 -9.81 -2.18
CA GLN A 128 -30.40 -9.28 -3.53
C GLN A 128 -31.18 -7.95 -3.56
N SER A 129 -30.71 -7.00 -4.36
CA SER A 129 -31.42 -5.74 -4.62
C SER A 129 -32.84 -6.01 -5.11
N CYS A 130 -33.79 -5.21 -4.65
CA CYS A 130 -35.17 -5.30 -5.11
C CYS A 130 -35.34 -4.91 -6.59
N SER A 131 -34.39 -4.16 -7.15
CA SER A 131 -34.43 -3.60 -8.51
C SER A 131 -33.56 -4.32 -9.53
N HIS A 132 -32.42 -4.88 -9.11
CA HIS A 132 -31.40 -5.44 -10.01
C HIS A 132 -30.99 -6.83 -9.52
N ALA A 133 -31.25 -7.87 -10.33
CA ALA A 133 -31.03 -9.26 -9.92
C ALA A 133 -29.54 -9.62 -9.75
N ASN A 134 -28.63 -8.89 -10.41
CA ASN A 134 -27.20 -9.09 -10.30
C ASN A 134 -26.54 -8.28 -9.17
N VAL A 135 -27.31 -7.47 -8.43
CA VAL A 135 -26.78 -6.63 -7.35
C VAL A 135 -27.19 -7.20 -6.00
N PHE A 136 -26.23 -7.34 -5.09
CA PHE A 136 -26.44 -7.78 -3.72
C PHE A 136 -25.86 -6.75 -2.75
N ALA A 137 -26.45 -6.64 -1.56
CA ALA A 137 -25.95 -5.74 -0.53
C ALA A 137 -26.16 -6.31 0.88
N ALA A 138 -25.20 -6.04 1.75
CA ALA A 138 -25.21 -6.42 3.16
C ALA A 138 -24.62 -5.29 4.01
N GLY A 139 -24.83 -5.36 5.32
CA GLY A 139 -24.38 -4.37 6.26
C GLY A 139 -25.35 -3.20 6.42
N ASP A 140 -24.85 -2.13 7.05
CA ASP A 140 -25.68 -0.98 7.40
C ASP A 140 -26.19 -0.20 6.18
N VAL A 141 -25.53 -0.34 5.02
CA VAL A 141 -25.97 0.26 3.75
C VAL A 141 -27.29 -0.33 3.23
N ALA A 142 -27.63 -1.56 3.62
CA ALA A 142 -28.78 -2.32 3.11
C ALA A 142 -29.90 -2.47 4.13
N THR A 143 -31.14 -2.49 3.67
CA THR A 143 -32.34 -2.76 4.49
C THR A 143 -33.11 -3.93 3.89
N MET A 144 -33.23 -5.02 4.64
CA MET A 144 -34.08 -6.15 4.27
C MET A 144 -35.55 -5.75 4.42
N VAL A 145 -36.28 -5.65 3.31
CA VAL A 145 -37.64 -5.05 3.28
C VAL A 145 -38.62 -5.82 4.16
N ASN A 146 -38.58 -7.16 4.13
CA ASN A 146 -39.46 -8.00 4.95
C ASN A 146 -39.00 -8.11 6.42
N HIS A 147 -37.74 -7.75 6.70
CA HIS A 147 -37.09 -7.95 7.99
C HIS A 147 -36.30 -6.71 8.43
N PRO A 148 -36.96 -5.55 8.64
CA PRO A 148 -36.27 -4.33 9.04
C PRO A 148 -35.58 -4.53 10.40
N ARG A 149 -34.30 -4.15 10.46
CA ARG A 149 -33.47 -4.20 11.67
C ARG A 149 -32.77 -2.86 11.89
N PRO A 150 -32.52 -2.48 13.16
CA PRO A 150 -31.65 -1.36 13.46
C PRO A 150 -30.29 -1.52 12.77
N LYS A 151 -29.69 -0.40 12.36
CA LYS A 151 -28.34 -0.34 11.80
C LYS A 151 -27.32 -0.58 12.91
N ALA A 152 -27.03 -1.84 13.16
CA ALA A 152 -26.18 -2.30 14.25
C ALA A 152 -25.29 -3.43 13.74
N GLY A 153 -24.00 -3.36 14.11
CA GLY A 153 -22.97 -4.29 13.62
C GLY A 153 -23.30 -5.78 13.78
N VAL A 154 -24.08 -6.15 14.81
CA VAL A 154 -24.48 -7.56 15.03
C VAL A 154 -25.35 -8.11 13.90
N PHE A 155 -26.15 -7.28 13.23
CA PHE A 155 -26.92 -7.69 12.05
C PHE A 155 -26.06 -7.67 10.79
N ALA A 156 -25.25 -6.63 10.62
CA ALA A 156 -24.35 -6.47 9.48
C ALA A 156 -23.39 -7.66 9.33
N VAL A 157 -22.69 -8.04 10.41
CA VAL A 157 -21.72 -9.16 10.39
C VAL A 157 -22.39 -10.48 10.03
N ARG A 158 -23.66 -10.69 10.43
CA ARG A 158 -24.40 -11.93 10.16
C ARG A 158 -24.95 -12.02 8.75
N GLN A 159 -24.97 -10.92 8.01
CA GLN A 159 -25.34 -10.92 6.58
C GLN A 159 -24.18 -11.38 5.68
N GLY A 160 -22.93 -11.40 6.16
CA GLY A 160 -21.76 -11.83 5.39
C GLY A 160 -21.84 -13.28 4.88
N PRO A 161 -21.97 -14.29 5.76
CA PRO A 161 -22.07 -15.69 5.32
C PRO A 161 -23.21 -16.00 4.34
N PRO A 162 -24.47 -15.55 4.55
CA PRO A 162 -25.54 -15.78 3.58
C PRO A 162 -25.33 -15.02 2.27
N LEU A 163 -24.74 -13.82 2.31
CA LEU A 163 -24.35 -13.09 1.09
C LEU A 163 -23.35 -13.91 0.27
N TYR A 164 -22.27 -14.38 0.90
CA TYR A 164 -21.25 -15.20 0.23
C TYR A 164 -21.84 -16.46 -0.41
N GLU A 165 -22.68 -17.19 0.32
CA GLU A 165 -23.35 -18.39 -0.21
C GLU A 165 -24.27 -18.07 -1.39
N ASN A 166 -25.00 -16.94 -1.35
CA ASN A 166 -25.87 -16.53 -2.45
C ASN A 166 -25.09 -16.02 -3.67
N LEU A 167 -23.94 -15.36 -3.47
CA LEU A 167 -23.06 -14.99 -4.58
C LEU A 167 -22.54 -16.24 -5.31
N LYS A 168 -22.07 -17.26 -4.57
CA LYS A 168 -21.68 -18.56 -5.17
C LYS A 168 -22.84 -19.19 -5.94
N ARG A 169 -24.04 -19.21 -5.35
CA ARG A 169 -25.23 -19.77 -6.00
C ARG A 169 -25.58 -19.04 -7.29
N GLN A 170 -25.55 -17.71 -7.27
CA GLN A 170 -25.81 -16.88 -8.45
C GLN A 170 -24.84 -17.19 -9.59
N VAL A 171 -23.54 -17.28 -9.29
CA VAL A 171 -22.50 -17.59 -10.27
C VAL A 171 -22.64 -19.02 -10.82
N SER A 172 -23.01 -19.99 -9.97
CA SER A 172 -23.23 -21.38 -10.38
C SER A 172 -24.63 -21.67 -10.94
N GLY A 173 -25.47 -20.65 -11.19
CA GLY A 173 -26.84 -20.84 -11.69
C GLY A 173 -27.79 -21.61 -10.73
N ARG A 174 -27.45 -21.68 -9.44
CA ARG A 174 -28.24 -22.36 -8.41
C ARG A 174 -29.27 -21.41 -7.77
N PRO A 175 -30.41 -21.91 -7.27
CA PRO A 175 -31.38 -21.07 -6.60
C PRO A 175 -30.81 -20.45 -5.31
N LEU A 176 -31.08 -19.15 -5.13
CA LEU A 176 -30.69 -18.37 -3.96
C LEU A 176 -31.41 -18.86 -2.70
N LYS A 177 -30.77 -18.74 -1.55
CA LYS A 177 -31.32 -19.10 -0.24
C LYS A 177 -31.76 -17.86 0.54
N PRO A 178 -32.99 -17.84 1.09
CA PRO A 178 -33.42 -16.76 1.96
C PRO A 178 -32.66 -16.80 3.29
N PHE A 179 -32.43 -15.61 3.85
CA PHE A 179 -31.82 -15.38 5.14
C PHE A 179 -32.78 -14.58 6.01
N GLN A 180 -33.04 -15.06 7.22
CA GLN A 180 -33.83 -14.35 8.20
C GLN A 180 -32.96 -13.84 9.35
N PRO A 181 -32.79 -12.52 9.53
CA PRO A 181 -32.00 -11.99 10.63
C PRO A 181 -32.76 -12.18 11.95
N GLN A 182 -32.01 -12.52 13.00
CA GLN A 182 -32.54 -12.64 14.36
C GLN A 182 -33.34 -11.40 14.77
N ARG A 183 -34.39 -11.56 15.58
CA ARG A 183 -35.19 -10.43 16.08
C ARG A 183 -34.56 -9.75 17.29
N ARG A 184 -33.87 -10.53 18.13
CA ARG A 184 -33.25 -10.09 19.38
C ARG A 184 -31.75 -10.29 19.28
N TYR A 185 -31.00 -9.45 19.96
CA TYR A 185 -29.55 -9.56 20.05
C TYR A 185 -29.09 -9.14 21.45
N LEU A 186 -27.97 -9.70 21.86
CA LEU A 186 -27.28 -9.27 23.08
C LEU A 186 -26.64 -7.92 22.81
N ASN A 187 -26.88 -6.96 23.69
CA ASN A 187 -26.22 -5.67 23.67
C ASN A 187 -25.49 -5.44 24.99
N ILE A 188 -24.20 -5.15 24.90
CA ILE A 188 -23.36 -4.87 26.06
C ILE A 188 -22.82 -3.45 25.91
N ILE A 189 -23.14 -2.59 26.87
CA ILE A 189 -22.72 -1.19 26.93
C ILE A 189 -21.68 -1.07 28.03
N ASP A 190 -20.47 -0.68 27.68
CA ASP A 190 -19.43 -0.45 28.68
C ASP A 190 -19.76 0.75 29.55
N THR A 191 -19.66 0.58 30.87
CA THR A 191 -19.97 1.64 31.84
C THR A 191 -18.72 2.21 32.49
N ASP A 192 -17.66 1.42 32.57
CA ASP A 192 -16.31 1.81 32.99
C ASP A 192 -15.31 0.69 32.61
N ARG A 193 -14.11 0.73 33.19
CA ARG A 193 -13.07 -0.29 32.97
C ARG A 193 -13.42 -1.65 33.57
N GLU A 194 -14.33 -1.73 34.54
CA GLU A 194 -14.57 -2.95 35.30
C GLU A 194 -15.94 -3.57 35.03
N SER A 195 -16.92 -2.80 34.57
CA SER A 195 -18.32 -3.19 34.48
C SER A 195 -18.97 -2.77 33.17
N ALA A 196 -20.05 -3.48 32.83
CA ALA A 196 -20.87 -3.19 31.65
C ALA A 196 -22.34 -3.54 31.92
N ILE A 197 -23.25 -2.90 31.19
CA ILE A 197 -24.67 -3.27 31.15
C ILE A 197 -24.86 -4.28 30.02
N ALA A 198 -25.25 -5.51 30.34
CA ALA A 198 -25.72 -6.48 29.35
C ALA A 198 -27.25 -6.46 29.29
N SER A 199 -27.81 -6.43 28.08
CA SER A 199 -29.25 -6.43 27.84
C SER A 199 -29.65 -7.40 26.73
N TRP A 200 -30.76 -8.11 26.96
CA TRP A 200 -31.33 -9.07 26.01
C TRP A 200 -32.85 -9.16 26.22
N GLY A 201 -33.62 -8.79 25.19
CA GLY A 201 -35.08 -8.73 25.30
C GLY A 201 -35.52 -7.78 26.43
N PRO A 202 -36.37 -8.21 27.39
CA PRO A 202 -36.80 -7.40 28.53
C PRO A 202 -35.80 -7.36 29.69
N PHE A 203 -34.72 -8.15 29.63
CA PHE A 203 -33.74 -8.27 30.71
C PHE A 203 -32.58 -7.29 30.52
N ALA A 204 -32.09 -6.74 31.63
CA ALA A 204 -30.88 -5.93 31.69
C ALA A 204 -30.20 -6.15 33.05
N ILE A 205 -28.88 -6.30 33.04
CA ILE A 205 -28.08 -6.46 34.24
C ILE A 205 -26.82 -5.60 34.13
N HIS A 206 -26.36 -5.04 35.25
CA HIS A 206 -25.12 -4.27 35.33
C HIS A 206 -24.17 -5.01 36.26
N ALA A 207 -23.06 -5.54 35.71
CA ALA A 207 -22.11 -6.34 36.49
C ALA A 207 -20.70 -6.32 35.90
N LYS A 208 -19.70 -6.68 36.72
CA LYS A 208 -18.31 -6.80 36.28
C LYS A 208 -18.10 -7.93 35.27
N TRP A 209 -18.73 -9.08 35.49
CA TRP A 209 -18.62 -10.23 34.57
C TRP A 209 -19.23 -9.94 33.19
N CYS A 210 -20.17 -9.00 33.06
CA CYS A 210 -20.68 -8.57 31.75
C CYS A 210 -19.59 -7.92 30.88
N ARG A 211 -18.66 -7.18 31.50
CA ARG A 211 -17.51 -6.60 30.80
C ARG A 211 -16.55 -7.68 30.34
N ALA A 212 -16.23 -8.63 31.21
CA ALA A 212 -15.41 -9.79 30.85
C ALA A 212 -16.03 -10.57 29.69
N TRP A 213 -17.36 -10.73 29.69
CA TRP A 213 -18.10 -11.37 28.60
C TRP A 213 -17.99 -10.60 27.28
N LYS A 214 -18.18 -9.27 27.30
CA LYS A 214 -17.98 -8.40 26.12
C LYS A 214 -16.55 -8.52 25.58
N ASN A 215 -15.55 -8.36 26.43
CA ASN A 215 -14.15 -8.45 26.05
C ASN A 215 -13.85 -9.80 25.39
N ARG A 216 -14.37 -10.92 25.93
CA ARG A 216 -14.22 -12.24 25.33
C ARG A 216 -14.88 -12.35 23.95
N ILE A 217 -16.08 -11.80 23.78
CA ILE A 217 -16.77 -11.80 22.48
C ILE A 217 -15.97 -10.97 21.45
N ASP A 218 -15.57 -9.76 21.84
CA ASP A 218 -14.86 -8.83 20.97
C ASP A 218 -13.48 -9.39 20.59
N GLN A 219 -12.70 -9.90 21.55
CA GLN A 219 -11.40 -10.51 21.28
C GLN A 219 -11.53 -11.76 20.40
N LYS A 220 -12.52 -12.62 20.67
CA LYS A 220 -12.78 -13.79 19.83
C LYS A 220 -13.11 -13.38 18.39
N PHE A 221 -13.87 -12.31 18.21
CA PHE A 221 -14.18 -11.77 16.88
C PHE A 221 -12.96 -11.13 16.23
N MET A 222 -12.15 -10.34 16.95
CA MET A 222 -10.93 -9.73 16.38
C MET A 222 -9.87 -10.78 16.04
N ALA A 223 -9.78 -11.87 16.79
CA ALA A 223 -8.89 -12.98 16.49
C ALA A 223 -9.17 -13.60 15.11
N THR A 224 -10.43 -13.65 14.65
CA THR A 224 -10.74 -14.17 13.31
C THR A 224 -10.23 -13.30 12.15
N PHE A 225 -9.79 -12.07 12.43
CA PHE A 225 -9.17 -11.16 11.45
C PHE A 225 -7.67 -10.97 11.69
N SER A 226 -7.13 -11.58 12.73
CA SER A 226 -5.70 -11.52 13.07
C SER A 226 -5.02 -12.84 12.77
N ASP A 227 -5.70 -13.95 13.09
CA ASP A 227 -5.23 -15.31 12.87
C ASP A 227 -6.06 -15.94 11.75
N PHE A 228 -5.62 -15.75 10.51
CA PHE A 228 -6.26 -16.42 9.38
C PHE A 228 -5.87 -17.90 9.38
N PRO A 229 -6.84 -18.85 9.32
CA PRO A 229 -6.48 -20.24 9.06
C PRO A 229 -5.73 -20.33 7.73
N ASN A 230 -4.71 -21.18 7.67
CA ASN A 230 -4.09 -21.53 6.40
C ASN A 230 -5.20 -22.01 5.46
N MET A 231 -5.18 -21.53 4.22
CA MET A 231 -6.18 -21.88 3.22
C MET A 231 -6.11 -23.40 3.02
N GLU A 232 -7.08 -24.13 3.55
CA GLU A 232 -7.24 -25.55 3.22
C GLU A 232 -7.51 -25.60 1.72
N THR A 233 -6.59 -26.20 0.98
CA THR A 233 -6.81 -26.51 -0.43
C THR A 233 -7.86 -27.61 -0.48
N ASP A 234 -9.13 -27.22 -0.54
CA ASP A 234 -10.25 -28.15 -0.79
C ASP A 234 -10.00 -28.83 -2.15
N ALA A 235 -9.39 -30.01 -2.10
CA ALA A 235 -9.19 -30.87 -3.26
C ALA A 235 -10.48 -31.63 -3.65
N ASP A 236 -11.53 -31.59 -2.81
CA ASP A 236 -12.71 -32.45 -2.95
C ASP A 236 -14.03 -31.73 -3.29
N ALA A 237 -14.02 -30.41 -3.50
CA ALA A 237 -15.26 -29.65 -3.79
C ALA A 237 -15.70 -29.70 -5.27
N ASP A 238 -14.87 -30.20 -6.18
CA ASP A 238 -15.07 -30.09 -7.64
C ASP A 238 -15.74 -31.32 -8.30
N ALA A 239 -16.27 -32.27 -7.53
CA ALA A 239 -16.88 -33.48 -8.11
C ALA A 239 -18.26 -33.27 -8.78
N ASN A 240 -18.93 -32.10 -8.61
CA ASN A 240 -20.31 -31.89 -9.09
C ASN A 240 -20.59 -30.50 -9.70
N GLY A 241 -19.61 -29.88 -10.35
CA GLY A 241 -19.78 -28.60 -11.06
C GLY A 241 -19.30 -28.71 -12.50
N THR A 242 -20.24 -28.72 -13.46
CA THR A 242 -19.94 -28.70 -14.89
C THR A 242 -19.19 -27.43 -15.31
N ALA A 243 -18.09 -27.65 -16.05
CA ALA A 243 -17.32 -26.71 -16.88
C ALA A 243 -16.56 -25.58 -16.17
N LEU A 244 -15.27 -25.84 -15.88
CA LEU A 244 -14.10 -24.98 -16.15
C LEU A 244 -12.83 -25.76 -15.76
N THR A 245 -12.56 -26.85 -16.47
CA THR A 245 -11.34 -27.66 -16.28
C THR A 245 -10.18 -27.01 -17.02
N HIS A 246 -9.47 -26.09 -16.35
CA HIS A 246 -8.05 -25.86 -16.63
C HIS A 246 -7.24 -26.56 -15.56
N SER A 247 -6.46 -27.54 -16.01
CA SER A 247 -5.54 -28.37 -15.23
C SER A 247 -4.75 -27.53 -14.22
N ARG A 248 -5.05 -27.71 -12.92
CA ARG A 248 -4.19 -27.25 -11.83
C ARG A 248 -2.99 -28.19 -11.74
N THR A 249 -1.96 -27.90 -12.53
CA THR A 249 -0.62 -28.39 -12.25
C THR A 249 -0.22 -27.95 -10.83
N LYS A 250 0.42 -28.86 -10.08
CA LYS A 250 0.96 -28.64 -8.73
C LYS A 250 1.47 -27.21 -8.58
N GLN A 251 0.97 -26.48 -7.58
CA GLN A 251 1.36 -25.09 -7.30
C GLN A 251 2.89 -24.96 -7.34
N PRO A 252 3.47 -24.26 -8.32
CA PRO A 252 4.87 -23.87 -8.23
C PRO A 252 5.02 -22.92 -7.03
N HIS A 253 6.20 -22.89 -6.42
CA HIS A 253 6.57 -21.86 -5.45
C HIS A 253 6.00 -20.51 -5.91
N MET A 254 5.21 -19.83 -5.08
CA MET A 254 4.65 -18.52 -5.42
C MET A 254 5.80 -17.57 -5.73
N HIS A 255 6.06 -17.36 -7.02
CA HIS A 255 7.00 -16.36 -7.50
C HIS A 255 6.34 -15.00 -7.27
N CYS A 256 7.08 -14.05 -6.65
CA CYS A 256 6.57 -12.71 -6.44
C CYS A 256 6.11 -12.12 -7.78
N ALA A 257 4.87 -11.63 -7.90
CA ALA A 257 4.32 -11.26 -9.20
C ALA A 257 5.13 -10.17 -9.95
N GLY A 258 5.71 -9.20 -9.23
CA GLY A 258 6.55 -8.15 -9.83
C GLY A 258 8.00 -8.59 -10.08
N CYS A 259 8.64 -9.24 -9.11
CA CYS A 259 10.08 -9.60 -9.19
C CYS A 259 10.34 -10.99 -9.80
N GLY A 260 9.35 -11.87 -9.73
CA GLY A 260 9.44 -13.29 -10.07
C GLY A 260 9.25 -13.60 -11.55
N SER A 261 8.94 -12.61 -12.39
CA SER A 261 8.90 -12.75 -13.85
C SER A 261 10.29 -12.67 -14.50
N LYS A 262 11.30 -12.12 -13.81
CA LYS A 262 12.67 -11.97 -14.35
C LYS A 262 13.53 -13.22 -14.07
N ILE A 263 14.30 -13.63 -15.09
CA ILE A 263 15.36 -14.64 -14.94
C ILE A 263 16.55 -14.00 -14.21
N GLY A 264 17.28 -14.78 -13.39
CA GLY A 264 18.45 -14.28 -12.68
C GLY A 264 19.59 -13.89 -13.63
N ALA A 265 20.35 -12.85 -13.28
CA ALA A 265 21.41 -12.28 -14.13
C ALA A 265 22.42 -13.33 -14.63
N SER A 266 22.84 -14.26 -13.76
CA SER A 266 23.82 -15.30 -14.12
C SER A 266 23.33 -16.24 -15.23
N VAL A 267 22.05 -16.62 -15.21
CA VAL A 267 21.45 -17.49 -16.23
C VAL A 267 21.39 -16.76 -17.58
N LEU A 268 20.97 -15.49 -17.58
CA LEU A 268 20.92 -14.67 -18.79
C LEU A 268 22.32 -14.48 -19.39
N SER A 269 23.32 -14.09 -18.58
CA SER A 269 24.70 -13.91 -19.05
C SER A 269 25.27 -15.21 -19.64
N GLN A 270 25.05 -16.35 -18.99
CA GLN A 270 25.54 -17.65 -19.47
C GLN A 270 24.95 -18.02 -20.84
N VAL A 271 23.64 -17.80 -21.04
CA VAL A 271 22.99 -18.09 -22.32
C VAL A 271 23.43 -17.12 -23.41
N LEU A 272 23.52 -15.82 -23.11
CA LEU A 272 23.98 -14.83 -24.08
C LEU A 272 25.42 -15.09 -24.54
N GLU A 273 26.31 -15.46 -23.63
CA GLU A 273 27.69 -15.84 -23.95
C GLU A 273 27.72 -17.04 -24.89
N ARG A 274 26.92 -18.06 -24.58
CA ARG A 274 26.80 -19.25 -25.42
C ARG A 274 26.27 -18.91 -26.82
N VAL A 275 25.19 -18.12 -26.90
CA VAL A 275 24.61 -17.68 -28.18
C VAL A 275 25.63 -16.91 -29.00
N ARG A 276 26.41 -15.99 -28.39
CA ARG A 276 27.49 -15.27 -29.10
C ARG A 276 28.60 -16.18 -29.58
N SER A 277 28.97 -17.17 -28.78
CA SER A 277 30.02 -18.14 -29.16
C SER A 277 29.59 -19.05 -30.30
N GLU A 278 28.29 -19.31 -30.45
CA GLU A 278 27.71 -20.20 -31.47
C GLU A 278 27.19 -19.44 -32.71
N ALA A 279 26.89 -18.15 -32.59
CA ALA A 279 26.38 -17.31 -33.67
C ALA A 279 27.50 -16.77 -34.60
N PRO A 280 27.18 -16.39 -35.85
CA PRO A 280 28.13 -15.69 -36.72
C PRO A 280 28.60 -14.37 -36.09
N SER A 281 29.84 -13.97 -36.36
CA SER A 281 30.41 -12.74 -35.84
C SER A 281 29.65 -11.50 -36.34
N ASP A 282 29.26 -10.62 -35.41
CA ASP A 282 28.65 -9.32 -35.69
C ASP A 282 29.55 -8.41 -36.54
N ALA A 283 30.86 -8.67 -36.61
CA ALA A 283 31.80 -7.88 -37.40
C ALA A 283 31.52 -7.94 -38.91
N GLU A 284 30.78 -8.95 -39.37
CA GLU A 284 30.39 -9.11 -40.78
C GLU A 284 29.02 -8.48 -41.09
N TRP A 285 28.32 -7.98 -40.09
CA TRP A 285 26.99 -7.41 -40.26
C TRP A 285 27.07 -5.94 -40.71
N PRO A 286 26.27 -5.51 -41.70
CA PRO A 286 26.22 -4.11 -42.12
C PRO A 286 25.91 -3.17 -40.95
N ASP A 287 26.54 -2.00 -40.92
CA ASP A 287 26.26 -0.91 -39.97
C ASP A 287 26.41 -1.25 -38.48
N ARG A 288 27.17 -2.30 -38.10
CA ARG A 288 27.49 -2.63 -36.70
C ARG A 288 28.03 -1.43 -35.90
N ALA A 289 28.79 -0.55 -36.55
CA ALA A 289 29.35 0.67 -35.95
C ALA A 289 28.28 1.68 -35.50
N ALA A 290 27.04 1.60 -36.02
CA ALA A 290 25.93 2.46 -35.60
C ALA A 290 25.38 2.09 -34.20
N VAL A 291 25.66 0.88 -33.69
CA VAL A 291 25.24 0.45 -32.35
C VAL A 291 26.30 0.87 -31.31
N LEU A 292 26.02 1.96 -30.59
CA LEU A 292 26.94 2.63 -29.66
C LEU A 292 26.92 2.04 -28.25
N ALA A 293 25.76 1.55 -27.81
CA ALA A 293 25.57 0.80 -26.57
C ALA A 293 24.63 -0.37 -26.85
N GLY A 294 25.04 -1.57 -26.45
CA GLY A 294 24.36 -2.80 -26.83
C GLY A 294 24.96 -3.98 -26.06
N LEU A 295 24.87 -5.18 -26.62
CA LEU A 295 25.24 -6.41 -25.93
C LEU A 295 26.72 -6.46 -25.49
N ASP A 296 27.66 -5.86 -26.21
CA ASP A 296 29.11 -5.88 -25.85
C ASP A 296 29.47 -4.96 -24.68
N ALA A 297 28.65 -3.94 -24.41
CA ALA A 297 28.81 -3.01 -23.30
C ALA A 297 27.40 -2.68 -22.76
N PRO A 298 26.78 -3.61 -22.02
CA PRO A 298 25.38 -3.48 -21.61
C PRO A 298 25.19 -2.29 -20.68
N ASP A 299 24.15 -1.52 -20.95
CA ASP A 299 23.69 -0.36 -20.16
C ASP A 299 22.17 -0.48 -19.94
N ASP A 300 21.50 0.50 -19.32
CA ASP A 300 20.05 0.44 -19.04
C ASP A 300 19.19 0.42 -20.32
N ALA A 301 19.70 0.97 -21.42
CA ALA A 301 19.07 0.91 -22.73
C ALA A 301 20.12 0.80 -23.83
N ALA A 302 19.72 0.29 -25.00
CA ALA A 302 20.61 0.26 -26.15
C ALA A 302 20.51 1.57 -26.96
N ILE A 303 21.65 1.99 -27.53
CA ILE A 303 21.81 3.24 -28.26
C ILE A 303 22.23 2.94 -29.69
N VAL A 304 21.46 3.42 -30.65
CA VAL A 304 21.71 3.25 -32.09
C VAL A 304 21.69 4.60 -32.78
N GLN A 305 22.72 4.88 -33.59
CA GLN A 305 22.76 6.07 -34.43
C GLN A 305 21.76 5.93 -35.57
N VAL A 306 20.91 6.94 -35.76
CA VAL A 306 19.97 7.01 -36.89
C VAL A 306 20.48 7.97 -37.97
N PRO A 307 20.12 7.75 -39.25
CA PRO A 307 20.39 8.71 -40.31
C PRO A 307 19.85 10.09 -39.90
N ASN A 308 20.67 11.14 -40.03
CA ASN A 308 20.48 12.52 -39.51
C ASN A 308 21.17 12.86 -38.19
N GLY A 309 22.03 11.98 -37.64
CA GLY A 309 22.98 12.35 -36.57
C GLY A 309 22.39 12.37 -35.15
N LYS A 310 21.11 12.02 -34.97
CA LYS A 310 20.51 11.76 -33.66
C LYS A 310 20.79 10.33 -33.20
N LEU A 311 20.68 10.11 -31.89
CA LEU A 311 20.76 8.78 -31.30
C LEU A 311 19.37 8.32 -30.85
N LEU A 312 18.99 7.14 -31.30
CA LEU A 312 17.83 6.41 -30.80
C LEU A 312 18.25 5.65 -29.54
N VAL A 313 17.49 5.83 -28.47
CA VAL A 313 17.61 5.03 -27.24
C VAL A 313 16.40 4.12 -27.17
N HIS A 314 16.61 2.80 -27.09
CA HIS A 314 15.53 1.83 -27.02
C HIS A 314 15.67 0.89 -25.82
N THR A 315 14.55 0.55 -25.19
CA THR A 315 14.48 -0.43 -24.10
C THR A 315 13.18 -1.23 -24.20
N VAL A 316 13.12 -2.38 -23.54
CA VAL A 316 11.91 -3.15 -23.34
C VAL A 316 11.90 -3.76 -21.94
N ASP A 317 10.79 -3.57 -21.23
CA ASP A 317 10.52 -4.30 -19.98
C ASP A 317 9.08 -4.81 -19.96
N HIS A 318 8.87 -5.91 -19.23
CA HIS A 318 7.59 -6.62 -19.14
C HIS A 318 7.50 -7.36 -17.81
N PHE A 319 6.41 -7.17 -17.07
CA PHE A 319 6.21 -7.88 -15.81
C PHE A 319 4.74 -8.16 -15.52
N SER A 320 4.50 -9.11 -14.62
CA SER A 320 3.14 -9.48 -14.21
C SER A 320 2.58 -8.49 -13.19
N ALA A 321 1.25 -8.38 -13.14
CA ALA A 321 0.54 -7.48 -12.24
C ALA A 321 0.90 -7.75 -10.78
N LEU A 322 1.43 -6.73 -10.10
CA LEU A 322 1.72 -6.74 -8.67
C LEU A 322 0.57 -6.20 -7.81
N VAL A 323 -0.41 -5.55 -8.44
CA VAL A 323 -1.62 -5.00 -7.83
C VAL A 323 -2.83 -5.46 -8.62
N ASP A 324 -3.96 -5.63 -7.95
CA ASP A 324 -5.19 -6.12 -8.57
C ASP A 324 -5.92 -5.06 -9.44
N ASP A 325 -5.54 -3.79 -9.30
CA ASP A 325 -6.12 -2.67 -10.06
C ASP A 325 -5.39 -2.50 -11.41
N PRO A 326 -6.03 -2.78 -12.56
CA PRO A 326 -5.38 -2.66 -13.86
C PRO A 326 -4.98 -1.22 -14.21
N PHE A 327 -5.74 -0.23 -13.77
CA PHE A 327 -5.46 1.18 -14.06
C PHE A 327 -4.18 1.63 -13.36
N ILE A 328 -4.06 1.35 -12.07
CA ILE A 328 -2.85 1.64 -11.30
C ILE A 328 -1.66 0.83 -11.82
N PHE A 329 -1.88 -0.45 -12.17
CA PHE A 329 -0.84 -1.29 -12.75
C PHE A 329 -0.32 -0.72 -14.08
N GLY A 330 -1.20 -0.24 -14.95
CA GLY A 330 -0.84 0.42 -16.21
C GLY A 330 0.09 1.62 -16.00
N GLN A 331 -0.20 2.46 -15.00
CA GLN A 331 0.65 3.60 -14.64
C GLN A 331 2.02 3.19 -14.12
N ILE A 332 2.06 2.23 -13.20
CA ILE A 332 3.32 1.70 -12.64
C ILE A 332 4.19 1.12 -13.76
N CYS A 333 3.60 0.37 -14.68
CA CYS A 333 4.30 -0.25 -15.80
C CYS A 333 4.94 0.79 -16.73
N VAL A 334 4.21 1.84 -17.09
CA VAL A 334 4.77 2.94 -17.90
C VAL A 334 5.95 3.61 -17.19
N ASN A 335 5.80 3.95 -15.91
CA ASN A 335 6.86 4.59 -15.15
C ASN A 335 8.10 3.70 -15.01
N HIS A 336 7.90 2.39 -14.87
CA HIS A 336 8.98 1.42 -14.84
C HIS A 336 9.71 1.33 -16.19
N CYS A 337 8.97 1.11 -17.29
CA CYS A 337 9.58 0.91 -18.61
C CYS A 337 10.25 2.17 -19.17
N LEU A 338 9.76 3.37 -18.84
CA LEU A 338 10.40 4.62 -19.24
C LEU A 338 11.60 4.99 -18.36
N SER A 339 11.78 4.32 -17.21
CA SER A 339 12.84 4.64 -16.25
C SER A 339 14.23 4.49 -16.86
N ASP A 340 14.48 3.43 -17.65
CA ASP A 340 15.77 3.23 -18.34
C ASP A 340 16.11 4.38 -19.28
N LEU A 341 15.11 4.91 -20.02
CA LEU A 341 15.34 6.06 -20.90
C LEU A 341 15.77 7.29 -20.09
N PHE A 342 15.14 7.54 -18.95
CA PHE A 342 15.49 8.67 -18.08
C PHE A 342 16.83 8.46 -17.38
N ALA A 343 17.20 7.22 -17.03
CA ALA A 343 18.50 6.87 -16.48
C ALA A 343 19.64 7.13 -17.48
N MET A 344 19.39 6.94 -18.78
CA MET A 344 20.30 7.31 -19.87
C MET A 344 20.22 8.80 -20.25
N GLY A 345 19.33 9.56 -19.62
CA GLY A 345 19.12 10.98 -19.90
C GLY A 345 18.43 11.25 -21.24
N ALA A 346 17.73 10.27 -21.79
CA ALA A 346 17.01 10.38 -23.06
C ALA A 346 15.63 11.02 -22.85
N THR A 347 15.16 11.73 -23.89
CA THR A 347 13.77 12.20 -23.96
C THR A 347 12.92 11.10 -24.56
N SER A 348 11.95 10.58 -23.80
CA SER A 348 10.99 9.59 -24.29
C SER A 348 10.14 10.15 -25.43
N HIS A 349 9.82 9.31 -26.42
CA HIS A 349 9.03 9.73 -27.58
C HIS A 349 7.84 8.82 -27.84
N ASN A 350 8.04 7.52 -28.02
CA ASN A 350 6.95 6.59 -28.31
C ASN A 350 7.12 5.23 -27.64
N VAL A 351 6.01 4.52 -27.46
CA VAL A 351 5.96 3.16 -26.92
C VAL A 351 5.04 2.25 -27.72
N LEU A 352 5.36 0.95 -27.73
CA LEU A 352 4.47 -0.14 -28.14
C LEU A 352 4.11 -0.98 -26.93
N ALA A 353 2.83 -1.18 -26.67
CA ALA A 353 2.36 -1.99 -25.55
C ALA A 353 2.42 -3.50 -25.86
N SER A 354 2.80 -4.31 -24.88
CA SER A 354 2.68 -5.77 -24.91
C SER A 354 1.87 -6.20 -23.69
N ALA A 355 0.62 -6.64 -23.91
CA ALA A 355 -0.30 -6.96 -22.83
C ALA A 355 -0.75 -8.43 -22.86
N THR A 356 -0.87 -9.05 -21.69
CA THR A 356 -1.56 -10.33 -21.51
C THR A 356 -2.75 -10.11 -20.59
N ILE A 357 -3.96 -10.36 -21.10
CA ILE A 357 -5.22 -10.19 -20.37
C ILE A 357 -5.67 -11.54 -19.80
N PRO A 358 -6.11 -11.60 -18.54
CA PRO A 358 -6.68 -12.80 -17.96
C PRO A 358 -7.83 -13.38 -18.78
N TYR A 359 -7.95 -14.70 -18.82
CA TYR A 359 -9.11 -15.36 -19.42
C TYR A 359 -10.42 -14.83 -18.82
N GLY A 360 -11.38 -14.50 -19.67
CA GLY A 360 -12.69 -13.97 -19.28
C GLY A 360 -13.64 -13.90 -20.46
N SER A 361 -14.87 -13.44 -20.23
CA SER A 361 -15.74 -13.08 -21.36
C SER A 361 -15.20 -11.83 -22.06
N ASP A 362 -15.54 -11.66 -23.34
CA ASP A 362 -15.14 -10.50 -24.15
C ASP A 362 -15.41 -9.17 -23.43
N ALA A 363 -16.57 -9.04 -22.78
CA ALA A 363 -16.92 -7.84 -22.03
C ALA A 363 -15.99 -7.58 -20.82
N LYS A 364 -15.52 -8.63 -20.15
CA LYS A 364 -14.59 -8.51 -19.02
C LYS A 364 -13.16 -8.26 -19.47
N GLN A 365 -12.75 -8.88 -20.56
CA GLN A 365 -11.44 -8.64 -21.16
C GLN A 365 -11.36 -7.21 -21.72
N ALA A 366 -12.40 -6.74 -22.41
CA ALA A 366 -12.49 -5.37 -22.92
C ALA A 366 -12.41 -4.34 -21.78
N GLU A 367 -13.16 -4.55 -20.68
CA GLU A 367 -13.08 -3.64 -19.51
C GLU A 367 -11.70 -3.66 -18.85
N THR A 368 -11.09 -4.85 -18.68
CA THR A 368 -9.75 -4.97 -18.09
C THR A 368 -8.71 -4.27 -18.95
N LEU A 369 -8.77 -4.47 -20.27
CA LEU A 369 -7.88 -3.82 -21.23
C LEU A 369 -8.10 -2.29 -21.25
N TYR A 370 -9.36 -1.84 -21.19
CA TYR A 370 -9.70 -0.42 -21.10
C TYR A 370 -9.10 0.24 -19.86
N GLN A 371 -9.29 -0.35 -18.67
CA GLN A 371 -8.72 0.17 -17.43
C GLN A 371 -7.17 0.20 -17.49
N LEU A 372 -6.57 -0.90 -17.95
CA LEU A 372 -5.12 -1.03 -18.09
C LEU A 372 -4.52 0.05 -19.00
N LEU A 373 -5.08 0.21 -20.20
CA LEU A 373 -4.61 1.20 -21.18
C LEU A 373 -4.95 2.63 -20.75
N SER A 374 -6.08 2.86 -20.08
CA SER A 374 -6.43 4.20 -19.56
C SER A 374 -5.43 4.68 -18.52
N GLY A 375 -5.03 3.79 -17.61
CA GLY A 375 -3.98 4.08 -16.63
C GLY A 375 -2.64 4.37 -17.31
N ALA A 376 -2.23 3.50 -18.25
CA ALA A 376 -1.01 3.70 -19.02
C ALA A 376 -1.01 5.03 -19.79
N MET A 377 -2.11 5.38 -20.46
CA MET A 377 -2.25 6.63 -21.19
C MET A 377 -2.12 7.86 -20.30
N LEU A 378 -2.59 7.82 -19.05
CA LEU A 378 -2.41 8.94 -18.12
C LEU A 378 -0.94 9.15 -17.77
N ALA A 379 -0.19 8.07 -17.48
CA ALA A 379 1.24 8.16 -17.20
C ALA A 379 2.05 8.56 -18.44
N LEU A 380 1.68 8.08 -19.63
CA LEU A 380 2.31 8.45 -20.90
C LEU A 380 2.09 9.94 -21.22
N ALA A 381 0.90 10.48 -20.93
CA ALA A 381 0.62 11.90 -21.09
C ALA A 381 1.52 12.78 -20.19
N GLU A 382 1.75 12.37 -18.94
CA GLU A 382 2.68 13.06 -18.03
C GLU A 382 4.14 13.01 -18.52
N ALA A 383 4.52 11.89 -19.15
CA ALA A 383 5.83 11.69 -19.76
C ALA A 383 5.95 12.30 -21.17
N GLN A 384 4.86 12.87 -21.73
CA GLN A 384 4.80 13.40 -23.10
C GLN A 384 5.19 12.37 -24.18
N THR A 385 4.76 11.13 -23.99
CA THR A 385 5.14 9.97 -24.82
C THR A 385 3.92 9.39 -25.54
N PHE A 386 4.08 9.04 -26.81
CA PHE A 386 2.99 8.51 -27.63
C PHE A 386 2.86 6.98 -27.54
N LEU A 387 1.67 6.47 -27.23
CA LEU A 387 1.34 5.06 -27.50
C LEU A 387 1.03 4.90 -29.00
N VAL A 388 1.88 4.19 -29.73
CA VAL A 388 1.77 4.08 -31.21
C VAL A 388 1.28 2.73 -31.70
N GLY A 389 0.96 1.82 -30.78
CA GLY A 389 0.44 0.48 -31.10
C GLY A 389 0.79 -0.51 -30.01
N GLY A 390 0.67 -1.80 -30.34
CA GLY A 390 1.00 -2.87 -29.43
C GLY A 390 0.51 -4.24 -29.86
N HIS A 391 0.65 -5.20 -28.96
CA HIS A 391 0.15 -6.55 -29.10
C HIS A 391 -0.59 -6.97 -27.83
N THR A 392 -1.65 -7.76 -27.98
CA THR A 392 -2.46 -8.25 -26.86
C THR A 392 -2.65 -9.75 -27.00
N THR A 393 -2.46 -10.45 -25.89
CA THR A 393 -2.59 -11.91 -25.75
C THR A 393 -3.52 -12.23 -24.59
N GLU A 394 -4.00 -13.47 -24.53
CA GLU A 394 -4.71 -14.00 -23.37
C GLU A 394 -3.80 -14.93 -22.56
N GLY A 395 -3.97 -14.95 -21.24
CA GLY A 395 -3.20 -15.83 -20.38
C GLY A 395 -3.78 -15.94 -18.97
N PRO A 396 -3.16 -16.74 -18.09
CA PRO A 396 -3.65 -16.94 -16.74
C PRO A 396 -3.38 -15.74 -15.80
N GLN A 397 -2.43 -14.88 -16.14
CA GLN A 397 -1.98 -13.76 -15.29
C GLN A 397 -1.97 -12.47 -16.11
N LEU A 398 -2.50 -11.39 -15.51
CA LEU A 398 -2.40 -10.05 -16.08
C LEU A 398 -0.92 -9.65 -16.14
N SER A 399 -0.45 -9.23 -17.31
CA SER A 399 0.90 -8.69 -17.46
C SER A 399 0.92 -7.58 -18.51
N LEU A 400 1.88 -6.67 -18.36
CA LEU A 400 2.06 -5.53 -19.24
C LEU A 400 3.54 -5.22 -19.36
N GLY A 401 3.94 -4.82 -20.56
CA GLY A 401 5.25 -4.30 -20.87
C GLY A 401 5.19 -3.29 -21.99
N PHE A 402 6.29 -2.55 -22.17
CA PHE A 402 6.41 -1.58 -23.24
C PHE A 402 7.78 -1.68 -23.90
N ALA A 403 7.80 -1.75 -25.23
CA ALA A 403 8.99 -1.37 -25.98
C ALA A 403 9.00 0.14 -26.10
N CYS A 404 10.02 0.79 -25.55
CA CYS A 404 10.12 2.23 -25.41
C CYS A 404 11.22 2.81 -26.29
N ASN A 405 10.93 3.93 -26.94
CA ASN A 405 11.86 4.65 -27.81
C ASN A 405 11.99 6.11 -27.36
N GLY A 406 13.22 6.58 -27.30
CA GLY A 406 13.57 7.96 -26.97
C GLY A 406 14.72 8.50 -27.82
N TRP A 407 14.99 9.79 -27.68
CA TRP A 407 16.04 10.51 -28.39
C TRP A 407 17.04 11.11 -27.42
N ILE A 408 18.30 11.15 -27.83
CA ILE A 408 19.35 11.87 -27.11
C ILE A 408 20.35 12.49 -28.09
N GLU A 409 20.88 13.65 -27.72
CA GLU A 409 21.98 14.27 -28.46
C GLU A 409 23.31 13.57 -28.10
N PRO A 410 24.24 13.36 -29.06
CA PRO A 410 25.46 12.58 -28.82
C PRO A 410 26.35 13.06 -27.66
N ASP A 411 26.33 14.36 -27.36
CA ASP A 411 27.10 15.00 -26.29
C ASP A 411 26.41 14.97 -24.93
N GLN A 412 25.17 14.46 -24.85
CA GLN A 412 24.34 14.46 -23.65
C GLN A 412 24.10 13.06 -23.05
N ILE A 413 24.75 12.03 -23.59
CA ILE A 413 24.56 10.64 -23.18
C ILE A 413 25.00 10.44 -21.73
N TRP A 414 24.09 9.95 -20.88
CA TRP A 414 24.46 9.38 -19.59
C TRP A 414 24.78 7.91 -19.76
N ARG A 415 25.75 7.44 -18.97
CA ARG A 415 26.15 6.05 -18.89
C ARG A 415 26.18 5.66 -17.41
N LYS A 416 26.20 4.36 -17.15
CA LYS A 416 26.56 3.81 -15.84
C LYS A 416 27.99 4.16 -15.42
N SER A 417 28.88 4.37 -16.39
CA SER A 417 30.25 4.83 -16.17
C SER A 417 30.35 6.35 -16.01
N GLY A 418 31.43 6.84 -15.42
CA GLY A 418 31.69 8.28 -15.25
C GLY A 418 31.61 8.77 -13.80
N MET A 419 31.56 7.86 -12.82
CA MET A 419 31.73 8.24 -11.42
C MET A 419 33.17 8.72 -11.19
N VAL A 420 33.29 9.85 -10.48
CA VAL A 420 34.57 10.49 -10.15
C VAL A 420 34.77 10.49 -8.64
N THR A 421 35.98 10.16 -8.19
CA THR A 421 36.36 10.18 -6.76
C THR A 421 35.99 11.51 -6.10
N GLY A 422 35.39 11.43 -4.91
CA GLY A 422 34.94 12.57 -4.12
C GLY A 422 33.52 13.04 -4.44
N GLN A 423 32.85 12.48 -5.44
CA GLN A 423 31.45 12.79 -5.73
C GLN A 423 30.49 12.22 -4.68
N SER A 424 29.34 12.87 -4.55
CA SER A 424 28.22 12.40 -3.72
C SER A 424 27.32 11.45 -4.51
N LEU A 425 26.77 10.45 -3.84
CA LEU A 425 25.86 9.47 -4.42
C LEU A 425 24.42 9.76 -3.97
N ILE A 426 23.56 10.14 -4.90
CA ILE A 426 22.16 10.53 -4.66
C ILE A 426 21.23 9.40 -5.05
N LEU A 427 20.31 9.04 -4.17
CA LEU A 427 19.18 8.14 -4.45
C LEU A 427 17.87 8.94 -4.38
N THR A 428 17.04 8.89 -5.42
CA THR A 428 15.89 9.80 -5.54
C THR A 428 14.61 9.31 -4.89
N LYS A 429 14.45 7.99 -4.69
CA LYS A 429 13.28 7.38 -4.02
C LYS A 429 13.71 6.47 -2.86
N ALA A 430 12.82 6.31 -1.88
CA ALA A 430 13.00 5.35 -0.80
C ALA A 430 12.90 3.91 -1.31
N LEU A 431 13.57 2.98 -0.63
CA LEU A 431 13.58 1.56 -0.97
C LEU A 431 12.56 0.76 -0.15
N GLY A 432 12.14 -0.38 -0.69
CA GLY A 432 11.38 -1.40 0.05
C GLY A 432 10.17 -1.96 -0.67
N THR A 433 9.99 -1.71 -1.96
CA THR A 433 8.81 -2.23 -2.66
C THR A 433 8.79 -3.76 -2.65
N GLY A 434 9.94 -4.42 -2.83
CA GLY A 434 10.02 -5.88 -2.89
C GLY A 434 9.56 -6.56 -1.62
N THR A 435 10.11 -6.16 -0.47
CA THR A 435 9.75 -6.70 0.85
C THR A 435 8.31 -6.38 1.25
N LEU A 436 7.79 -5.21 0.86
CA LEU A 436 6.42 -4.82 1.15
C LEU A 436 5.42 -5.69 0.37
N PHE A 437 5.63 -5.92 -0.93
CA PHE A 437 4.78 -6.81 -1.73
C PHE A 437 4.96 -8.29 -1.36
N ALA A 438 6.14 -8.70 -0.89
CA ALA A 438 6.35 -10.03 -0.32
C ALA A 438 5.54 -10.24 0.97
N ALA A 439 5.45 -9.21 1.82
CA ALA A 439 4.62 -9.23 3.02
C ALA A 439 3.11 -9.21 2.67
N ASP A 440 2.71 -8.47 1.63
CA ASP A 440 1.32 -8.38 1.17
C ASP A 440 0.80 -9.72 0.63
N GLN A 441 1.60 -10.40 -0.19
CA GLN A 441 1.28 -11.75 -0.68
C GLN A 441 1.09 -12.76 0.46
N GLN A 442 1.76 -12.54 1.59
CA GLN A 442 1.63 -13.34 2.82
C GLN A 442 0.54 -12.83 3.77
N LYS A 443 -0.22 -11.78 3.38
CA LYS A 443 -1.27 -11.11 4.15
C LYS A 443 -0.77 -10.50 5.48
N GLN A 444 0.52 -10.13 5.51
CA GLN A 444 1.19 -9.53 6.68
C GLN A 444 1.36 -8.01 6.56
N ALA A 445 1.24 -7.45 5.35
CA ALA A 445 1.36 -6.02 5.13
C ALA A 445 0.14 -5.25 5.66
N LYS A 446 0.37 -4.01 6.09
CA LYS A 446 -0.71 -3.05 6.39
C LYS A 446 -1.07 -2.30 5.12
N GLY A 447 -2.34 -2.01 4.89
CA GLY A 447 -2.80 -1.25 3.70
C GLY A 447 -2.02 0.05 3.46
N ARG A 448 -1.79 0.85 4.51
CA ARG A 448 -0.99 2.09 4.44
C ARG A 448 0.48 1.90 4.00
N TRP A 449 1.04 0.71 4.17
CA TRP A 449 2.40 0.41 3.69
C TRP A 449 2.39 0.19 2.18
N ILE A 450 1.39 -0.53 1.68
CA ILE A 450 1.22 -0.78 0.24
C ILE A 450 0.80 0.48 -0.50
N GLU A 451 -0.07 1.29 0.10
CA GLU A 451 -0.42 2.63 -0.42
C GLU A 451 0.82 3.49 -0.63
N ALA A 452 1.70 3.60 0.38
CA ALA A 452 2.96 4.35 0.26
C ALA A 452 3.92 3.76 -0.80
N ALA A 453 3.96 2.43 -0.95
CA ALA A 453 4.75 1.79 -2.00
C ALA A 453 4.20 2.10 -3.39
N VAL A 454 2.87 2.03 -3.57
CA VAL A 454 2.18 2.38 -4.82
C VAL A 454 2.42 3.85 -5.18
N GLU A 455 2.27 4.78 -4.24
CA GLU A 455 2.58 6.20 -4.46
C GLU A 455 4.02 6.44 -4.93
N SER A 456 4.98 5.68 -4.39
CA SER A 456 6.39 5.75 -4.82
C SER A 456 6.58 5.24 -6.26
N MET A 457 5.90 4.14 -6.62
CA MET A 457 5.97 3.53 -7.96
C MET A 457 5.22 4.33 -9.04
N LEU A 458 4.19 5.08 -8.66
CA LEU A 458 3.43 5.99 -9.53
C LEU A 458 4.20 7.27 -9.87
N ARG A 459 5.29 7.57 -9.16
CA ARG A 459 6.11 8.75 -9.45
C ARG A 459 7.09 8.47 -10.60
N SER A 460 6.96 9.19 -11.71
CA SER A 460 7.91 9.10 -12.83
C SER A 460 9.33 9.51 -12.41
N ASN A 461 10.37 8.99 -13.08
CA ASN A 461 11.75 9.45 -12.91
C ASN A 461 12.14 10.64 -13.80
N ARG A 462 11.26 11.10 -14.70
CA ARG A 462 11.55 12.18 -15.66
C ARG A 462 12.09 13.45 -15.01
N LEU A 463 11.33 14.03 -14.07
CA LEU A 463 11.72 15.29 -13.41
C LEU A 463 12.95 15.12 -12.50
N ALA A 464 13.15 13.93 -11.93
CA ALA A 464 14.36 13.63 -11.18
C ALA A 464 15.61 13.60 -12.09
N ALA A 465 15.50 13.02 -13.30
CA ALA A 465 16.58 13.03 -14.28
C ALA A 465 16.94 14.46 -14.71
N ASP A 466 15.93 15.28 -15.04
CA ASP A 466 16.13 16.69 -15.41
C ASP A 466 16.86 17.47 -14.28
N CYS A 467 16.44 17.24 -13.03
CA CYS A 467 17.06 17.85 -11.86
C CYS A 467 18.51 17.39 -11.66
N LEU A 468 18.77 16.08 -11.71
CA LEU A 468 20.12 15.52 -11.57
C LEU A 468 21.06 16.06 -12.65
N ARG A 469 20.57 16.26 -13.88
CA ARG A 469 21.31 16.88 -14.99
C ARG A 469 21.67 18.31 -14.72
N GLN A 470 20.72 19.11 -14.26
CA GLN A 470 20.95 20.50 -13.91
C GLN A 470 22.09 20.65 -12.89
N TRP A 471 22.23 19.70 -11.97
CA TRP A 471 23.26 19.74 -10.91
C TRP A 471 24.54 18.97 -11.24
N GLY A 472 24.70 18.50 -12.48
CA GLY A 472 25.96 17.97 -13.00
C GLY A 472 26.19 16.49 -12.72
N ALA A 473 25.15 15.66 -12.76
CA ALA A 473 25.33 14.21 -12.69
C ALA A 473 26.30 13.69 -13.75
N THR A 474 27.24 12.83 -13.34
CA THR A 474 28.29 12.27 -14.21
C THR A 474 28.12 10.79 -14.50
N ALA A 475 27.37 10.08 -13.67
CA ALA A 475 26.88 8.73 -13.92
C ALA A 475 25.48 8.59 -13.32
N CYS A 476 24.62 7.80 -13.96
CA CYS A 476 23.26 7.56 -13.52
C CYS A 476 22.81 6.14 -13.90
N THR A 477 21.95 5.56 -13.08
CA THR A 477 21.18 4.35 -13.38
C THR A 477 19.86 4.42 -12.60
N ASP A 478 18.93 3.50 -12.83
CA ASP A 478 17.74 3.35 -12.00
C ASP A 478 17.80 2.09 -11.12
N VAL A 479 17.28 2.18 -9.90
CA VAL A 479 17.30 1.06 -8.96
C VAL A 479 16.08 0.19 -9.19
N THR A 480 16.28 -1.00 -9.75
CA THR A 480 15.21 -1.96 -10.10
C THR A 480 15.42 -3.36 -9.51
N GLY A 481 15.31 -4.42 -10.32
CA GLY A 481 15.20 -5.81 -9.87
C GLY A 481 16.43 -6.39 -9.17
N PHE A 482 17.62 -5.83 -9.41
CA PHE A 482 18.86 -6.25 -8.75
C PHE A 482 19.08 -5.60 -7.37
N GLY A 483 18.16 -4.72 -6.96
CA GLY A 483 18.30 -3.94 -5.74
C GLY A 483 19.42 -2.89 -5.84
N LEU A 484 19.59 -2.11 -4.77
CA LEU A 484 20.59 -1.04 -4.74
C LEU A 484 22.01 -1.58 -4.90
N ALA A 485 22.34 -2.70 -4.23
CA ALA A 485 23.69 -3.26 -4.28
C ALA A 485 24.07 -3.74 -5.69
N GLY A 486 23.16 -4.40 -6.41
CA GLY A 486 23.45 -4.89 -7.76
C GLY A 486 23.76 -3.74 -8.72
N HIS A 487 22.89 -2.74 -8.76
CA HIS A 487 23.04 -1.56 -9.62
C HIS A 487 24.28 -0.73 -9.28
N LEU A 488 24.58 -0.57 -7.98
CA LEU A 488 25.79 0.11 -7.53
C LEU A 488 27.06 -0.59 -8.02
N LEU A 489 27.10 -1.92 -8.00
CA LEU A 489 28.23 -2.70 -8.47
C LEU A 489 28.44 -2.57 -9.98
N GLU A 490 27.37 -2.48 -10.77
CA GLU A 490 27.47 -2.22 -12.21
C GLU A 490 28.13 -0.87 -12.48
N MET A 491 27.66 0.20 -11.83
CA MET A 491 28.25 1.54 -11.97
C MET A 491 29.73 1.55 -11.54
N MET A 492 30.06 0.92 -10.42
CA MET A 492 31.42 0.86 -9.88
C MET A 492 32.39 0.16 -10.82
N ARG A 493 31.99 -1.00 -11.36
CA ARG A 493 32.80 -1.75 -12.33
C ARG A 493 33.00 -0.96 -13.61
N ALA A 494 31.95 -0.30 -14.11
CA ALA A 494 32.01 0.51 -15.31
C ALA A 494 32.88 1.76 -15.15
N SER A 495 32.99 2.30 -13.92
CA SER A 495 33.79 3.49 -13.62
C SER A 495 35.19 3.19 -13.05
N GLY A 496 35.46 1.95 -12.62
CA GLY A 496 36.72 1.57 -11.98
C GLY A 496 36.93 2.21 -10.60
N VAL A 497 35.87 2.44 -9.83
CA VAL A 497 35.92 3.14 -8.52
C VAL A 497 35.35 2.29 -7.38
N SER A 498 35.62 2.70 -6.14
CA SER A 498 34.97 2.14 -4.94
C SER A 498 33.93 3.12 -4.38
N ILE A 499 33.06 2.66 -3.48
CA ILE A 499 32.02 3.51 -2.88
C ILE A 499 31.96 3.29 -1.38
N VAL A 500 31.78 4.38 -0.63
CA VAL A 500 31.46 4.34 0.80
C VAL A 500 29.98 4.67 0.97
N LEU A 501 29.19 3.68 1.39
CA LEU A 501 27.76 3.84 1.72
C LEU A 501 27.56 4.11 3.21
N ASP A 502 26.60 4.97 3.52
CA ASP A 502 26.06 5.18 4.86
C ASP A 502 24.67 4.58 4.97
N LEU A 503 24.54 3.48 5.72
CA LEU A 503 23.26 2.78 5.90
C LEU A 503 22.20 3.64 6.59
N ASN A 504 22.58 4.62 7.41
CA ASN A 504 21.63 5.49 8.10
C ASN A 504 20.95 6.46 7.14
N GLN A 505 21.60 6.77 6.02
CA GLN A 505 21.12 7.72 5.04
C GLN A 505 20.19 7.09 3.99
N ILE A 506 20.07 5.76 3.97
CA ILE A 506 19.19 5.05 3.05
C ILE A 506 17.74 5.23 3.52
N SER A 507 16.92 5.90 2.71
CA SER A 507 15.51 6.07 3.00
C SER A 507 14.73 4.79 2.73
N LEU A 508 13.88 4.41 3.69
CA LEU A 508 13.05 3.22 3.65
C LEU A 508 11.57 3.61 3.54
N LEU A 509 10.82 2.89 2.73
CA LEU A 509 9.36 3.02 2.68
C LEU A 509 8.73 2.61 4.02
N PRO A 510 7.60 3.23 4.41
CA PRO A 510 6.89 2.87 5.64
C PRO A 510 6.58 1.36 5.69
N GLY A 511 7.07 0.70 6.73
CA GLY A 511 6.90 -0.74 6.92
C GLY A 511 8.04 -1.61 6.41
N ALA A 512 8.91 -1.13 5.52
CA ALA A 512 9.99 -1.94 4.93
C ALA A 512 10.95 -2.50 5.98
N ALA A 513 11.39 -1.68 6.96
CA ALA A 513 12.24 -2.14 8.04
C ALA A 513 11.58 -3.24 8.90
N HIS A 514 10.27 -3.12 9.13
CA HIS A 514 9.50 -4.11 9.87
C HIS A 514 9.35 -5.41 9.06
N SER A 515 9.08 -5.31 7.76
CA SER A 515 8.97 -6.48 6.89
C SER A 515 10.27 -7.27 6.83
N LEU A 516 11.40 -6.59 6.63
CA LEU A 516 12.73 -7.21 6.64
C LEU A 516 13.06 -7.83 8.01
N GLY A 517 12.74 -7.13 9.11
CA GLY A 517 12.95 -7.65 10.46
C GLY A 517 12.15 -8.91 10.79
N ASN A 518 11.02 -9.14 10.11
CA ASN A 518 10.23 -10.37 10.22
C ASN A 518 10.59 -11.42 9.15
N GLY A 519 11.59 -11.17 8.30
CA GLY A 519 12.02 -12.10 7.25
C GLY A 519 11.06 -12.20 6.05
N TRP A 520 10.19 -11.20 5.83
CA TRP A 520 9.33 -11.15 4.63
C TRP A 520 10.13 -10.65 3.43
N LEU A 521 10.88 -11.55 2.82
CA LEU A 521 11.79 -11.26 1.71
C LEU A 521 11.17 -11.57 0.36
N SER A 522 11.48 -10.77 -0.66
CA SER A 522 11.15 -11.07 -2.05
C SER A 522 11.95 -12.26 -2.57
N SER A 523 11.43 -12.98 -3.57
CA SER A 523 12.08 -14.16 -4.16
C SER A 523 13.44 -13.88 -4.81
N LEU A 524 13.69 -12.65 -5.27
CA LEU A 524 14.98 -12.25 -5.83
C LEU A 524 16.00 -11.82 -4.77
N HIS A 525 15.56 -11.53 -3.54
CA HIS A 525 16.43 -10.98 -2.50
C HIS A 525 17.66 -11.87 -2.26
N GLN A 526 17.45 -13.17 -2.07
CA GLN A 526 18.54 -14.13 -1.85
C GLN A 526 19.54 -14.19 -3.01
N ARG A 527 19.05 -14.14 -4.27
CA ARG A 527 19.92 -14.12 -5.45
C ARG A 527 20.71 -12.81 -5.55
N ASN A 528 20.10 -11.69 -5.19
CA ASN A 528 20.76 -10.39 -5.13
C ASN A 528 21.87 -10.40 -4.06
N VAL A 529 21.62 -10.99 -2.88
CA VAL A 529 22.64 -11.23 -1.85
C VAL A 529 23.81 -12.01 -2.44
N GLU A 530 23.56 -13.18 -3.02
CA GLU A 530 24.60 -14.05 -3.59
C GLU A 530 25.45 -13.33 -4.65
N SER A 531 24.84 -12.48 -5.46
CA SER A 531 25.53 -11.75 -6.54
C SER A 531 26.41 -10.59 -6.04
N ALA A 532 26.06 -9.96 -4.92
CA ALA A 532 26.64 -8.69 -4.50
C ALA A 532 27.50 -8.79 -3.22
N ILE A 533 27.23 -9.78 -2.36
CA ILE A 533 27.83 -9.85 -1.02
C ILE A 533 29.36 -9.91 -1.06
N ALA A 534 29.96 -10.56 -2.05
CA ALA A 534 31.42 -10.67 -2.15
C ALA A 534 32.13 -9.32 -2.39
N SER A 535 31.40 -8.29 -2.86
CA SER A 535 31.94 -6.96 -3.18
C SER A 535 31.61 -5.91 -2.12
N ILE A 536 30.89 -6.29 -1.06
CA ILE A 536 30.61 -5.42 0.08
C ILE A 536 31.73 -5.59 1.12
N GLN A 537 32.06 -4.57 1.91
CA GLN A 537 32.96 -4.72 3.07
C GLN A 537 32.53 -3.79 4.22
N PRO A 538 32.42 -4.28 5.46
CA PRO A 538 32.18 -3.43 6.61
C PRO A 538 33.40 -2.55 6.94
N GLN A 539 33.21 -1.26 7.22
CA GLN A 539 34.34 -0.32 7.38
C GLN A 539 35.12 -0.45 8.71
N ASN A 540 34.56 -1.11 9.75
CA ASN A 540 35.09 -1.09 11.13
C ASN A 540 35.05 -2.46 11.85
N SER A 541 35.87 -3.45 11.49
CA SER A 541 35.99 -4.79 12.13
C SER A 541 34.69 -5.59 12.34
N ALA A 542 33.54 -5.00 12.00
CA ALA A 542 32.22 -5.58 12.06
C ALA A 542 32.18 -6.71 11.07
N SER A 543 31.72 -7.87 11.50
CA SER A 543 31.57 -9.00 10.59
C SER A 543 30.26 -8.85 9.83
N TYR A 544 30.16 -9.54 8.69
CA TYR A 544 28.88 -9.73 8.00
C TYR A 544 27.78 -10.24 8.91
N LEU A 545 28.13 -11.05 9.91
CA LEU A 545 27.19 -11.60 10.88
C LEU A 545 26.54 -10.50 11.75
N SER A 546 27.23 -9.39 12.01
CA SER A 546 26.63 -8.28 12.77
C SER A 546 25.80 -7.33 11.92
N LEU A 547 26.05 -7.26 10.61
CA LEU A 547 25.26 -6.44 9.68
C LEU A 547 24.02 -7.17 9.13
N SER A 548 24.12 -8.48 8.90
CA SER A 548 23.04 -9.30 8.33
C SER A 548 21.66 -9.11 8.99
N PRO A 549 21.50 -9.03 10.32
CA PRO A 549 20.18 -8.84 10.91
C PRO A 549 19.61 -7.41 10.74
N LEU A 550 20.40 -6.44 10.29
CA LEU A 550 19.97 -5.04 10.18
C LEU A 550 19.08 -4.84 8.95
N PRO A 551 17.85 -4.29 9.09
CA PRO A 551 17.01 -3.98 7.95
C PRO A 551 17.66 -3.04 6.93
N GLN A 552 18.46 -2.07 7.38
CA GLN A 552 19.19 -1.13 6.51
C GLN A 552 20.28 -1.81 5.69
N PHE A 553 20.77 -2.98 6.12
CA PHE A 553 21.69 -3.79 5.32
C PHE A 553 20.91 -4.70 4.37
N GLN A 554 19.85 -5.35 4.86
CA GLN A 554 19.02 -6.25 4.06
C GLN A 554 18.32 -5.55 2.89
N ILE A 555 17.96 -4.27 3.06
CA ILE A 555 17.31 -3.48 2.01
C ILE A 555 18.17 -3.31 0.75
N LEU A 556 19.50 -3.39 0.87
CA LEU A 556 20.42 -3.23 -0.25
C LEU A 556 20.16 -4.26 -1.37
N PHE A 557 19.63 -5.42 -0.99
CA PHE A 557 19.37 -6.54 -1.89
C PHE A 557 17.88 -6.68 -2.25
N ASP A 558 17.02 -5.84 -1.67
CA ASP A 558 15.59 -5.85 -1.97
C ASP A 558 15.35 -5.39 -3.42
N PRO A 559 14.69 -6.19 -4.27
CA PRO A 559 14.35 -5.76 -5.62
C PRO A 559 13.33 -4.62 -5.58
N GLN A 560 13.57 -3.59 -6.41
CA GLN A 560 12.67 -2.45 -6.52
C GLN A 560 11.86 -2.53 -7.82
N THR A 561 10.55 -2.32 -7.74
CA THR A 561 9.68 -2.10 -8.91
C THR A 561 9.48 -0.60 -9.07
N SER A 562 9.67 -0.04 -10.26
CA SER A 562 9.61 1.42 -10.51
C SER A 562 10.37 2.25 -9.45
N GLY A 563 11.62 1.85 -9.18
CA GLY A 563 12.46 2.50 -8.18
C GLY A 563 12.94 3.89 -8.59
N GLY A 564 13.82 4.47 -7.78
CA GLY A 564 14.39 5.80 -8.04
C GLY A 564 15.65 5.74 -8.89
N LEU A 565 16.11 6.91 -9.30
CA LEU A 565 17.42 7.07 -9.92
C LEU A 565 18.52 7.06 -8.85
N LEU A 566 19.67 6.51 -9.22
CA LEU A 566 20.92 6.52 -8.48
C LEU A 566 21.96 7.25 -9.33
N ALA A 567 22.50 8.36 -8.82
CA ALA A 567 23.43 9.19 -9.59
C ALA A 567 24.59 9.74 -8.78
N SER A 568 25.76 9.87 -9.42
CA SER A 568 26.91 10.57 -8.85
C SER A 568 26.91 12.04 -9.26
N ILE A 569 27.06 12.95 -8.30
CA ILE A 569 27.11 14.40 -8.56
C ILE A 569 28.31 15.06 -7.85
N PRO A 570 28.81 16.21 -8.33
CA PRO A 570 29.80 17.01 -7.64
C PRO A 570 29.36 17.34 -6.20
N VAL A 571 30.25 17.11 -5.23
CA VAL A 571 29.95 17.31 -3.79
C VAL A 571 29.48 18.73 -3.45
N ALA A 572 29.96 19.74 -4.20
CA ALA A 572 29.57 21.13 -4.01
C ALA A 572 28.08 21.41 -4.30
N HIS A 573 27.41 20.54 -5.07
CA HIS A 573 26.02 20.71 -5.48
C HIS A 573 25.03 19.84 -4.68
N THR A 574 25.52 19.02 -3.74
CA THR A 574 24.71 18.01 -3.04
C THR A 574 23.46 18.57 -2.37
N ASP A 575 23.62 19.60 -1.52
CA ASP A 575 22.51 20.17 -0.76
C ASP A 575 21.48 20.89 -1.66
N GLN A 576 21.97 21.54 -2.72
CA GLN A 576 21.14 22.25 -3.68
C GLN A 576 20.33 21.28 -4.53
N CYS A 577 20.95 20.20 -4.99
CA CYS A 577 20.29 19.11 -5.72
C CYS A 577 19.21 18.44 -4.86
N LEU A 578 19.51 18.07 -3.61
CA LEU A 578 18.52 17.49 -2.71
C LEU A 578 17.35 18.44 -2.44
N SER A 579 17.64 19.73 -2.19
CA SER A 579 16.61 20.74 -1.98
C SER A 579 15.71 20.92 -3.21
N ALA A 580 16.29 20.85 -4.42
CA ALA A 580 15.54 20.93 -5.67
C ALA A 580 14.66 19.69 -5.88
N LEU A 581 15.20 18.48 -5.68
CA LEU A 581 14.47 17.21 -5.73
C LEU A 581 13.29 17.20 -4.75
N HIS A 582 13.49 17.66 -3.52
CA HIS A 582 12.43 17.74 -2.52
C HIS A 582 11.32 18.70 -2.93
N ARG A 583 11.66 19.86 -3.53
CA ARG A 583 10.69 20.87 -3.97
C ARG A 583 9.80 20.37 -5.11
N ILE A 584 10.33 19.55 -6.01
CA ILE A 584 9.55 18.91 -7.09
C ILE A 584 8.90 17.58 -6.63
N GLY A 585 8.96 17.28 -5.34
CA GLY A 585 8.18 16.24 -4.67
C GLY A 585 8.91 14.93 -4.37
N TYR A 586 10.19 14.77 -4.73
CA TYR A 586 11.00 13.61 -4.34
C TYR A 586 11.53 13.78 -2.90
N THR A 587 10.65 13.97 -1.93
CA THR A 587 10.98 14.29 -0.52
C THR A 587 11.82 13.22 0.20
N GLN A 588 11.85 12.01 -0.35
CA GLN A 588 12.64 10.89 0.14
C GLN A 588 14.05 10.83 -0.47
N SER A 589 14.43 11.77 -1.34
CA SER A 589 15.79 11.79 -1.91
C SER A 589 16.85 11.99 -0.82
N ARG A 590 17.96 11.25 -0.91
CA ARG A 590 19.07 11.31 0.06
C ARG A 590 20.42 11.17 -0.64
N CYS A 591 21.43 11.81 -0.06
CA CYS A 591 22.84 11.44 -0.30
C CYS A 591 23.16 10.23 0.56
N ILE A 592 23.39 9.08 -0.08
CA ILE A 592 23.56 7.77 0.58
C ILE A 592 25.01 7.34 0.70
N GLY A 593 25.95 8.11 0.14
CA GLY A 593 27.36 7.75 0.15
C GLY A 593 28.22 8.66 -0.70
N THR A 594 29.50 8.29 -0.81
CA THR A 594 30.52 9.01 -1.58
C THR A 594 31.32 8.06 -2.45
N VAL A 595 31.70 8.52 -3.64
CA VAL A 595 32.62 7.80 -4.54
C VAL A 595 34.03 7.90 -3.99
N ASP A 596 34.70 6.77 -3.83
CA ASP A 596 36.05 6.65 -3.27
C ASP A 596 37.04 6.16 -4.34
N ALA A 597 38.33 6.27 -4.05
CA ALA A 597 39.39 5.85 -4.94
C ALA A 597 39.27 4.35 -5.30
N PRO A 598 39.80 3.94 -6.47
CA PRO A 598 39.86 2.53 -6.84
C PRO A 598 40.60 1.71 -5.77
N ALA A 599 40.10 0.51 -5.50
CA ALA A 599 40.83 -0.52 -4.75
C ALA A 599 41.15 -1.69 -5.70
N ASP A 600 42.09 -2.58 -5.33
CA ASP A 600 42.47 -3.76 -6.13
C ASP A 600 41.26 -4.62 -6.54
N ARG A 601 40.17 -4.56 -5.78
CA ARG A 601 38.82 -4.96 -6.19
C ARG A 601 37.84 -3.83 -5.83
N PRO A 602 36.88 -3.45 -6.68
CA PRO A 602 35.85 -2.48 -6.33
C PRO A 602 35.08 -2.94 -5.10
N VAL A 603 35.07 -2.12 -4.05
CA VAL A 603 34.45 -2.46 -2.77
C VAL A 603 33.39 -1.42 -2.41
N VAL A 604 32.24 -1.91 -1.96
CA VAL A 604 31.23 -1.10 -1.28
C VAL A 604 31.54 -1.13 0.21
N ALA A 605 32.23 -0.11 0.71
CA ALA A 605 32.50 0.05 2.12
C ALA A 605 31.22 0.55 2.82
N VAL A 606 30.78 -0.16 3.86
CA VAL A 606 29.52 0.15 4.55
C VAL A 606 29.80 0.71 5.94
N LYS A 607 29.39 1.95 6.18
CA LYS A 607 29.39 2.57 7.52
C LYS A 607 28.26 1.97 8.36
N PRO A 608 28.55 1.34 9.50
CA PRO A 608 27.52 0.74 10.34
C PRO A 608 26.59 1.80 10.93
N THR A 609 25.33 1.42 11.17
CA THR A 609 24.35 2.22 11.91
C THR A 609 24.88 2.51 13.32
N THR A 610 24.95 3.79 13.72
CA THR A 610 25.10 4.14 15.13
C THR A 610 23.81 3.73 15.83
N ILE A 611 23.84 2.61 16.55
CA ILE A 611 22.75 2.22 17.44
C ILE A 611 22.70 3.29 18.54
N ALA A 612 21.72 4.20 18.47
CA ALA A 612 21.36 5.01 19.63
C ALA A 612 20.82 4.03 20.69
N GLY A 613 21.59 3.89 21.78
CA GLY A 613 21.30 2.99 22.88
C GLY A 613 20.07 3.36 23.69
#